data_AF-A0A0D2FQF9-F1
#
_entry.id   AF-A0A0D2FQF9-F1
#
_cell.length_a   1.000
_cell.length_b   1.000
_cell.length_c   1.000
_cell.angle_alpha   90.00
_cell.angle_beta   90.00
_cell.angle_gamma   90.00
#
_symmetry.space_group_name_H-M   'P 1'
#
loop_
_entity.id
_entity.type
_entity.pdbx_description
1 polymer ?
#
loop_
_entity_poly.entity_id
_entity_poly.type
_entity_poly.pdbx_seq_one_letter_code
_entity_poly.pdbx_strand_id
1 'polypeptide(L)'
;MSDYKPTEHDGLRKDGQPDQRVQQTEFAHGKVDPVEAGKKGGQSSGGGTSGSSSEGSDAPQGAAHLGGEGLRKDGQPDQRLKQNQS
;
A
#
# COMPACT_ATOMS: atom_id res chain seq x y z
N MET A 1 10.83 30.05 -5.13
CA MET A 1 11.25 28.62 -5.20
C MET A 1 11.14 28.19 -6.65
N SER A 2 12.18 27.56 -7.20
CA SER A 2 12.30 27.29 -8.64
C SER A 2 11.18 26.37 -9.18
N ASP A 3 10.51 26.82 -10.25
CA ASP A 3 9.46 26.12 -10.99
C ASP A 3 9.98 24.99 -11.89
N TYR A 4 10.98 24.23 -11.44
CA TYR A 4 11.59 23.19 -12.25
C TYR A 4 10.59 22.06 -12.53
N LYS A 5 10.33 21.78 -13.81
CA LYS A 5 9.42 20.73 -14.30
C LYS A 5 10.23 19.61 -14.94
N PRO A 6 10.50 18.50 -14.23
CA PRO A 6 11.24 17.36 -14.78
C PRO A 6 10.61 16.79 -16.05
N THR A 7 9.30 16.94 -16.22
CA THR A 7 8.56 16.54 -17.44
C THR A 7 9.00 17.29 -18.69
N GLU A 8 9.54 18.50 -18.56
CA GLU A 8 10.07 19.31 -19.67
C GLU A 8 11.57 19.06 -19.91
N HIS A 9 12.18 18.20 -19.09
CA HIS A 9 13.62 17.90 -19.08
C HIS A 9 13.85 16.38 -19.05
N ASP A 10 13.21 15.63 -19.94
CA ASP A 10 13.39 14.18 -20.13
C ASP A 10 13.16 13.35 -18.84
N GLY A 11 12.35 13.85 -17.93
CA GLY A 11 12.11 13.22 -16.63
C GLY A 11 13.27 13.35 -15.65
N LEU A 12 14.25 14.23 -15.90
CA LEU A 12 15.39 14.47 -15.01
C LEU A 12 15.12 15.61 -14.05
N ARG A 13 15.62 15.49 -12.83
CA ARG A 13 15.67 16.52 -11.80
C ARG A 13 16.72 17.58 -12.16
N LYS A 14 16.73 18.69 -11.42
CA LYS A 14 17.70 19.79 -11.57
C LYS A 14 19.18 19.37 -11.39
N ASP A 15 19.43 18.24 -10.75
CA ASP A 15 20.75 17.63 -10.55
C ASP A 15 21.10 16.60 -11.64
N GLY A 16 20.26 16.46 -12.67
CA GLY A 16 20.41 15.51 -13.77
C GLY A 16 20.04 14.07 -13.39
N GLN A 17 19.61 13.81 -12.16
CA GLN A 17 19.17 12.47 -11.75
C GLN A 17 17.75 12.20 -12.23
N PRO A 18 17.39 10.95 -12.54
CA PRO A 18 16.02 10.59 -12.90
C PRO A 18 15.01 10.97 -11.80
N ASP A 19 13.91 11.63 -12.18
CA ASP A 19 12.82 12.00 -11.27
C ASP A 19 11.76 10.90 -11.21
N GLN A 20 11.61 10.26 -10.06
CA GLN A 20 10.69 9.14 -9.87
C GLN A 20 9.22 9.54 -10.05
N ARG A 21 8.90 10.84 -9.91
CA ARG A 21 7.53 11.35 -10.13
C ARG A 21 7.12 11.29 -11.59
N VAL A 22 8.08 11.39 -12.50
CA VAL A 22 7.86 11.25 -13.96
C VAL A 22 7.95 9.78 -14.38
N GLN A 23 8.86 9.01 -13.77
CA GLN A 23 8.98 7.56 -14.05
C GLN A 23 7.72 6.77 -13.67
N GLN A 24 6.96 7.22 -12.68
CA GLN A 24 5.69 6.57 -12.29
C GLN A 24 4.60 6.62 -13.37
N THR A 25 4.76 7.36 -14.47
CA THR A 25 3.82 7.24 -15.60
C THR A 25 3.88 5.86 -16.27
N GLU A 26 4.95 5.08 -16.05
CA GLU A 26 5.08 3.70 -16.54
C GLU A 26 4.46 2.64 -15.61
N PHE A 27 3.43 2.96 -14.80
CA PHE A 27 2.56 1.90 -14.30
C PHE A 27 1.90 1.24 -15.51
N ALA A 28 2.50 0.15 -15.97
CA ALA A 28 2.37 -0.33 -17.32
C ALA A 28 0.89 -0.43 -17.71
N HIS A 29 0.44 0.47 -18.58
CA HIS A 29 -0.96 0.71 -18.94
C HIS A 29 -1.68 -0.59 -19.36
N GLY A 30 -2.23 -1.33 -18.40
CA GLY A 30 -2.87 -2.63 -18.61
C GLY A 30 -1.93 -3.83 -18.81
N LYS A 31 -0.61 -3.67 -18.63
CA LYS A 31 0.36 -4.78 -18.73
C LYS A 31 0.77 -5.38 -17.38
N VAL A 32 0.43 -4.72 -16.26
CA VAL A 32 0.68 -5.27 -14.92
C VAL A 32 -0.58 -5.96 -14.44
N ASP A 33 -0.47 -7.24 -14.11
CA ASP A 33 -1.52 -7.97 -13.41
C ASP A 33 -1.79 -7.28 -12.06
N PRO A 34 -3.03 -6.85 -11.76
CA PRO A 34 -3.37 -6.22 -10.49
C PRO A 34 -2.99 -7.06 -9.26
N VAL A 35 -3.06 -8.39 -9.36
CA VAL A 35 -2.72 -9.32 -8.27
C VAL A 35 -1.22 -9.29 -8.00
N GLU A 36 -0.40 -9.34 -9.05
CA GLU A 36 1.05 -9.27 -8.93
C GLU A 36 1.53 -7.86 -8.54
N ALA A 37 0.92 -6.82 -9.10
CA ALA A 37 1.15 -5.43 -8.74
C ALA A 37 0.87 -5.18 -7.26
N GLY A 38 -0.24 -5.71 -6.75
CA GLY A 38 -0.63 -5.59 -5.34
C GLY A 38 0.35 -6.32 -4.42
N LYS A 39 0.79 -7.53 -4.79
CA LYS A 39 1.84 -8.25 -4.06
C LYS A 39 3.13 -7.44 -4.03
N LYS A 40 3.63 -6.97 -5.18
CA LYS A 40 4.89 -6.22 -5.28
C LYS A 40 4.80 -4.87 -4.58
N GLY A 41 3.68 -4.16 -4.71
CA GLY A 41 3.41 -2.90 -4.01
C GLY A 41 3.34 -3.06 -2.49
N GLY A 42 2.81 -4.18 -1.99
CA GLY A 42 2.83 -4.52 -0.57
C GLY A 42 4.20 -4.90 -0.03
N GLN A 43 5.09 -5.44 -0.89
CA GLN A 43 6.47 -5.80 -0.55
C GLN A 43 7.45 -4.62 -0.58
N SER A 44 7.08 -3.50 -1.20
CA SER A 44 7.84 -2.24 -1.17
C SER A 44 7.85 -1.64 0.25
N SER A 45 8.70 -2.21 1.11
CA SER A 45 9.12 -1.68 2.42
C SER A 45 8.03 -1.34 3.47
N GLY A 46 6.78 -1.80 3.33
CA GLY A 46 5.72 -1.52 4.31
C GLY A 46 4.92 -2.72 4.82
N GLY A 47 5.06 -3.91 4.21
CA GLY A 47 4.23 -5.07 4.53
C GLY A 47 5.03 -6.17 5.19
N GLY A 48 4.83 -6.34 6.51
CA GLY A 48 5.36 -7.45 7.28
C GLY A 48 5.05 -8.79 6.63
N THR A 49 6.09 -9.61 6.54
CA THR A 49 6.05 -11.02 6.18
C THR A 49 5.31 -11.80 7.29
N SER A 50 4.28 -12.56 6.91
CA SER A 50 3.99 -13.86 7.51
C SER A 50 3.15 -14.68 6.54
N GLY A 51 3.75 -15.74 6.00
CA GLY A 51 3.19 -16.63 4.98
C GLY A 51 1.98 -17.42 5.47
N SER A 52 1.08 -17.70 4.52
CA SER A 52 -0.03 -18.62 4.68
C SER A 52 0.49 -20.05 4.44
N SER A 53 0.50 -20.87 5.49
CA SER A 53 0.52 -22.33 5.38
C SER A 53 -0.77 -22.87 5.96
N SER A 54 -1.53 -23.54 5.09
CA SER A 54 -2.82 -24.17 5.34
C SER A 54 -2.65 -25.45 6.17
N GLU A 55 -3.24 -25.53 7.36
CA GLU A 55 -3.60 -26.81 8.01
C GLU A 55 -4.77 -26.55 8.99
N GLY A 56 -5.88 -27.28 8.84
CA GLY A 56 -7.08 -27.09 9.67
C GLY A 56 -7.02 -27.86 10.99
N SER A 57 -7.58 -27.28 12.07
CA SER A 57 -8.10 -27.97 13.27
C SER A 57 -8.89 -26.97 14.14
N ASP A 58 -10.06 -27.41 14.63
CA ASP A 58 -11.06 -26.71 15.46
C ASP A 58 -10.51 -26.01 16.74
N ALA A 59 -9.99 -24.80 16.57
CA ALA A 59 -9.83 -23.78 17.61
C ALA A 59 -10.24 -22.42 17.00
N PRO A 60 -10.90 -21.50 17.74
CA PRO A 60 -11.37 -20.24 17.17
C PRO A 60 -10.20 -19.52 16.50
N GLN A 61 -10.35 -19.40 15.19
CA GLN A 61 -9.30 -19.11 14.24
C GLN A 61 -8.62 -17.78 14.58
N GLY A 62 -7.31 -17.81 14.80
CA GLY A 62 -6.43 -16.66 14.69
C GLY A 62 -6.67 -15.54 15.70
N ALA A 63 -5.91 -15.57 16.79
CA ALA A 63 -5.55 -14.37 17.55
C ALA A 63 -4.60 -13.45 16.77
N ALA A 64 -5.01 -13.04 15.56
CA ALA A 64 -4.56 -11.84 14.88
C ALA A 64 -5.77 -10.95 14.53
N HIS A 65 -6.75 -10.90 15.44
CA HIS A 65 -7.83 -9.91 15.44
C HIS A 65 -7.30 -8.57 15.97
N LEU A 66 -6.37 -7.96 15.25
CA LEU A 66 -6.02 -6.55 15.42
C LEU A 66 -7.11 -5.71 14.75
N GLY A 67 -8.27 -5.66 15.40
CA GLY A 67 -9.43 -4.88 15.00
C GLY A 67 -10.56 -5.73 14.41
N GLY A 68 -11.44 -6.28 15.27
CA GLY A 68 -12.75 -6.77 14.84
C GLY A 68 -13.61 -5.65 14.22
N GLU A 69 -14.87 -5.96 13.86
CA GLU A 69 -15.78 -4.95 13.29
C GLU A 69 -15.86 -3.70 14.18
N GLY A 70 -15.53 -2.53 13.63
CA GLY A 70 -15.51 -1.27 14.38
C GLY A 70 -14.35 -1.07 15.37
N LEU A 71 -13.34 -1.94 15.37
CA LEU A 71 -12.11 -1.79 16.13
C LEU A 71 -10.93 -1.50 15.21
N ARG A 72 -9.98 -0.71 15.71
CA ARG A 72 -8.71 -0.39 15.04
C ARG A 72 -7.68 -1.51 15.25
N LYS A 73 -6.54 -1.39 14.56
CA LYS A 73 -5.41 -2.34 14.66
C LYS A 73 -4.78 -2.43 16.05
N ASP A 74 -4.99 -1.44 16.90
CA ASP A 74 -4.61 -1.44 18.32
C ASP A 74 -5.71 -2.00 19.24
N GLY A 75 -6.81 -2.52 18.68
CA GLY A 75 -7.97 -3.04 19.41
C GLY A 75 -8.87 -1.96 20.02
N GLN A 76 -8.53 -0.67 19.86
CA GLN A 76 -9.39 0.42 20.32
C GLN A 76 -10.57 0.67 19.36
N PRO A 77 -11.72 1.19 19.82
CA PRO A 77 -12.83 1.56 18.95
C PRO A 77 -12.42 2.54 17.83
N ASP A 78 -12.86 2.25 16.60
CA ASP A 78 -12.65 3.14 15.45
C ASP A 78 -13.65 4.30 15.51
N GLN A 79 -13.16 5.46 15.93
CA GLN A 79 -13.96 6.68 16.03
C GLN A 79 -14.47 7.16 14.65
N ARG A 80 -13.78 6.80 13.54
CA ARG A 80 -14.26 7.14 12.19
C ARG A 80 -15.56 6.42 11.86
N LEU A 81 -15.74 5.19 12.35
CA LEU A 81 -16.97 4.44 12.13
C LEU A 81 -18.15 5.12 12.87
N LYS A 82 -17.94 5.56 14.10
CA LYS A 82 -18.96 6.30 14.89
C LYS A 82 -19.38 7.61 14.24
N GLN A 83 -18.44 8.34 13.64
CA GLN A 83 -18.72 9.64 13.03
C GLN A 83 -19.56 9.52 11.73
N ASN A 84 -19.53 8.37 11.06
CA ASN A 84 -20.26 8.11 9.81
C ASN A 84 -21.61 7.40 10.03
N GLN A 85 -22.03 7.18 11.28
CA GLN A 85 -23.35 6.62 11.63
C GLN A 85 -24.34 7.69 12.13
N SER A 86 -24.03 8.97 11.94
CA SER A 86 -24.91 10.10 12.24
C SER A 86 -25.77 10.50 11.05
#